data_AF-A0A2E4F8R4-F1
#
_entry.id   AF-A0A2E4F8R4-F1
#
_cell.length_a   1.000
_cell.length_b   1.000
_cell.length_c   1.000
_cell.angle_alpha   90.00
_cell.angle_beta   90.00
_cell.angle_gamma   90.00
#
_symmetry.space_group_name_H-M   'P 1'
#
loop_
_entity.id
_entity.type
_entity.pdbx_description
1 polymer ?
#
loop_
_entity_poly.entity_id
_entity_poly.type
_entity_poly.pdbx_seq_one_letter_code
_entity_poly.pdbx_strand_id
1 'polypeptide(L)'
;MRTLLSALLVSGSLLGACDVPQITSPVTETDVDTVASDSASALDAQGPLVCTPADGDEACPEGLFCEATARICVECLFEVVRCADEGGLEVCERPDPVAIGEVEGGSFESQSCPPKHVCVPDPDEASCQPVVCEAGQVKCESPILARTCNAFGTGWIDTPCEASKACYDGSCEPVRSNVLILFDTSGSMHEFIDQPGNAMNCDPSASTCLEPYPVCQGADDPLTRFALAKSVFSENLQAPGGVAQYALQRFPQKEAAGKIGNCFSGWYSAMTTLTNDAGLHETQAGDYFDHNRSQAILVPFPARSSLDNTNALLRWLDFDEAISQSDGQCDPDGTCPGGSCRVVDNKYLCYVHKEPELRAEGPTPLGKSLFYAGEYFRRYVLVDGKPCEVSDDCGSVGYVCADGQCLDPYRHCKNNVILVFTDGNETEYLSTEDFFNPVVQAKRLAYGLGCESDEDCRGGASCLAGICWADGMDEDLVPQTFDGLGFDNIARPDGTEASVRTTVVTLEPSTVEGTLSKNARIALSGGGLSVDVYASDPLALKEALYEQMTPPLKCEPEDF
;
A
#
# COMPACT_ATOMS: atom_id res chain seq x y z
N MET A 1 46.01 32.99 2.17
CA MET A 1 47.40 32.60 1.81
C MET A 1 47.92 31.60 2.85
N ARG A 2 47.55 30.32 2.70
CA ARG A 2 48.28 29.15 3.20
C ARG A 2 47.61 27.91 2.59
N THR A 3 48.42 27.24 1.80
CA THR A 3 48.17 26.09 0.93
C THR A 3 48.44 24.80 1.70
N LEU A 4 47.65 23.75 1.43
CA LEU A 4 47.93 22.31 1.60
C LEU A 4 46.63 21.61 1.16
N LEU A 5 46.43 21.20 -0.10
CA LEU A 5 47.05 20.08 -0.82
C LEU A 5 47.01 18.75 -0.05
N SER A 6 45.98 17.95 -0.33
CA SER A 6 46.08 16.49 -0.45
C SER A 6 44.96 15.98 -1.35
N ALA A 7 45.37 15.39 -2.47
CA ALA A 7 44.56 14.73 -3.45
C ALA A 7 44.45 13.24 -3.11
N LEU A 8 43.28 12.64 -3.34
CA LEU A 8 43.16 11.21 -3.58
C LEU A 8 42.03 11.00 -4.59
N LEU A 9 42.46 10.79 -5.84
CA LEU A 9 41.69 10.24 -6.94
C LEU A 9 41.62 8.72 -6.76
N VAL A 10 40.41 8.16 -6.71
CA VAL A 10 40.18 6.78 -7.18
C VAL A 10 38.93 6.80 -8.05
N SER A 11 39.19 6.74 -9.35
CA SER A 11 38.24 6.42 -10.41
C SER A 11 37.92 4.93 -10.39
N GLY A 12 36.64 4.58 -10.39
CA GLY A 12 36.17 3.19 -10.53
C GLY A 12 34.82 3.17 -11.23
N SER A 13 34.84 3.21 -12.55
CA SER A 13 33.68 2.93 -13.41
C SER A 13 33.47 1.43 -13.48
N LEU A 14 32.30 0.93 -13.09
CA LEU A 14 31.84 -0.42 -13.43
C LEU A 14 30.37 -0.36 -13.86
N LEU A 15 30.18 -0.46 -15.18
CA LEU A 15 28.96 -0.90 -15.82
C LEU A 15 28.81 -2.40 -15.52
N GLY A 16 27.79 -2.78 -14.75
CA GLY A 16 27.37 -4.16 -14.55
C GLY A 16 26.06 -4.39 -15.31
N ALA A 17 26.16 -5.00 -16.48
CA ALA A 17 25.02 -5.55 -17.20
C ALA A 17 24.52 -6.82 -16.49
N CYS A 18 23.20 -6.99 -16.47
CA CYS A 18 22.52 -8.18 -15.97
C CYS A 18 22.75 -9.36 -16.94
N ASP A 19 23.50 -10.37 -16.49
CA ASP A 19 23.51 -11.70 -17.11
C ASP A 19 22.51 -12.59 -16.37
N VAL A 20 21.55 -13.14 -17.13
CA VAL A 20 20.57 -14.12 -16.69
C VAL A 20 21.23 -15.51 -16.65
N PRO A 21 21.03 -16.31 -15.58
CA PRO A 21 21.62 -17.65 -15.53
C PRO A 21 20.82 -18.63 -16.38
N GLN A 22 21.48 -19.22 -17.38
CA GLN A 22 20.96 -20.42 -18.05
C GLN A 22 21.18 -21.66 -17.19
N ILE A 23 20.08 -22.36 -16.95
CA ILE A 23 20.02 -23.67 -16.31
C ILE A 23 20.53 -24.72 -17.31
N THR A 24 21.65 -25.35 -17.00
CA THR A 24 22.15 -26.53 -17.71
C THR A 24 21.64 -27.80 -17.03
N SER A 25 20.88 -28.61 -17.75
CA SER A 25 20.65 -30.02 -17.39
C SER A 25 21.74 -30.91 -18.01
N PRO A 26 22.14 -32.01 -17.34
CA PRO A 26 23.26 -32.84 -17.79
C PRO A 26 22.77 -33.86 -18.82
N VAL A 27 23.48 -33.97 -19.95
CA VAL A 27 23.38 -35.12 -20.84
C VAL A 27 24.75 -35.78 -20.91
N THR A 28 24.73 -37.05 -20.58
CA THR A 28 25.83 -38.00 -20.49
C THR A 28 26.47 -38.22 -21.86
N GLU A 29 27.80 -38.09 -21.92
CA GLU A 29 28.62 -38.57 -23.02
C GLU A 29 28.55 -40.10 -23.13
N THR A 30 28.40 -40.60 -24.36
CA THR A 30 29.09 -41.82 -24.78
C THR A 30 29.55 -41.63 -26.23
N ASP A 31 30.87 -41.54 -26.38
CA ASP A 31 31.63 -41.63 -27.62
C ASP A 31 31.34 -42.93 -28.38
N VAL A 32 31.15 -42.85 -29.72
CA VAL A 32 31.74 -43.79 -30.69
C VAL A 32 32.01 -43.06 -32.02
N ASP A 33 33.30 -42.92 -32.31
CA ASP A 33 34.03 -42.87 -33.57
C ASP A 33 33.47 -42.22 -34.86
N THR A 34 34.24 -41.21 -35.28
CA THR A 34 34.57 -40.72 -36.63
C THR A 34 34.52 -41.76 -37.77
N VAL A 35 33.97 -41.38 -38.94
CA VAL A 35 34.68 -41.25 -40.25
C VAL A 35 33.92 -40.28 -41.16
N ALA A 36 34.68 -39.40 -41.82
CA ALA A 36 34.27 -38.39 -42.78
C ALA A 36 33.48 -38.91 -44.00
N SER A 37 32.58 -38.09 -44.53
CA SER A 37 32.65 -37.63 -45.93
C SER A 37 31.61 -36.55 -46.24
N ASP A 38 32.10 -35.53 -46.94
CA ASP A 38 31.44 -34.54 -47.79
C ASP A 38 29.95 -34.73 -48.10
N SER A 39 29.17 -33.64 -48.00
CA SER A 39 28.48 -33.01 -49.15
C SER A 39 27.44 -32.00 -48.67
N ALA A 40 27.78 -30.72 -48.75
CA ALA A 40 26.79 -29.66 -48.76
C ALA A 40 26.29 -29.44 -50.21
N SER A 41 25.00 -29.16 -50.33
CA SER A 41 24.37 -28.35 -51.40
C SER A 41 24.06 -29.04 -52.73
N ALA A 42 22.84 -29.53 -52.89
CA ALA A 42 22.04 -29.45 -54.12
C ALA A 42 20.60 -29.97 -53.88
N LEU A 43 19.73 -29.11 -53.36
CA LEU A 43 18.27 -29.29 -53.46
C LEU A 43 17.75 -28.19 -54.38
N ASP A 44 17.90 -28.42 -55.67
CA ASP A 44 17.13 -27.72 -56.68
C ASP A 44 16.92 -28.71 -57.84
N ALA A 45 15.64 -28.99 -58.12
CA ALA A 45 15.10 -29.92 -59.14
C ALA A 45 15.20 -31.44 -58.86
N GLN A 46 14.53 -31.93 -57.81
CA GLN A 46 14.01 -33.31 -57.83
C GLN A 46 12.59 -33.28 -58.39
N GLY A 47 12.28 -34.17 -59.34
CA GLY A 47 10.91 -34.35 -59.85
C GLY A 47 9.95 -34.80 -58.73
N PRO A 48 8.63 -34.79 -58.99
CA PRO A 48 7.63 -35.13 -57.97
C PRO A 48 7.94 -36.50 -57.35
N LEU A 49 7.94 -36.56 -56.01
CA LEU A 49 8.11 -37.80 -55.25
C LEU A 49 6.91 -38.71 -55.53
N VAL A 50 7.15 -39.78 -56.28
CA VAL A 50 6.11 -40.74 -56.71
C VAL A 50 5.97 -41.84 -55.67
N CYS A 51 4.74 -42.14 -55.28
CA CYS A 51 4.41 -43.23 -54.36
C CYS A 51 3.53 -44.27 -55.06
N THR A 52 3.59 -45.52 -54.58
CA THR A 52 2.77 -46.62 -55.09
C THR A 52 1.67 -46.95 -54.09
N PRO A 53 0.38 -46.97 -54.49
CA PRO A 53 -0.73 -47.23 -53.56
C PRO A 53 -0.65 -48.55 -52.79
N ALA A 54 0.17 -49.50 -53.26
CA ALA A 54 0.42 -50.79 -52.61
C ALA A 54 1.40 -50.70 -51.44
N ASP A 55 2.30 -49.72 -51.44
CA ASP A 55 3.31 -49.51 -50.41
C ASP A 55 2.81 -48.55 -49.31
N GLY A 56 1.63 -47.95 -49.51
CA GLY A 56 1.02 -47.03 -48.55
C GLY A 56 1.86 -45.78 -48.31
N ASP A 57 1.70 -45.16 -47.14
CA ASP A 57 2.44 -43.97 -46.73
C ASP A 57 3.94 -44.26 -46.48
N GLU A 58 4.34 -45.54 -46.36
CA GLU A 58 5.75 -45.94 -46.16
C GLU A 58 6.65 -45.62 -47.37
N ALA A 59 6.05 -45.40 -48.55
CA ALA A 59 6.76 -44.99 -49.75
C ALA A 59 7.09 -43.48 -49.78
N CYS A 60 6.53 -42.70 -48.85
CA CYS A 60 6.75 -41.27 -48.76
C CYS A 60 7.73 -40.91 -47.64
N PRO A 61 8.55 -39.84 -47.82
CA PRO A 61 9.34 -39.28 -46.73
C PRO A 61 8.47 -38.97 -45.50
N GLU A 62 9.08 -39.02 -44.32
CA GLU A 62 8.39 -38.79 -43.05
C GLU A 62 7.62 -37.46 -43.05
N GLY A 63 6.32 -37.52 -42.76
CA GLY A 63 5.42 -36.36 -42.78
C GLY A 63 4.65 -36.14 -44.10
N LEU A 64 4.92 -36.93 -45.14
CA LEU A 64 4.17 -36.93 -46.40
C LEU A 64 3.25 -38.15 -46.51
N PHE A 65 2.11 -37.99 -47.16
CA PHE A 65 1.09 -39.00 -47.40
C PHE A 65 1.03 -39.37 -48.88
N CYS A 66 0.78 -40.63 -49.19
CA CYS A 66 0.62 -41.04 -50.58
C CYS A 66 -0.80 -40.74 -51.08
N GLU A 67 -0.98 -39.75 -51.98
CA GLU A 67 -2.25 -39.62 -52.68
C GLU A 67 -2.37 -40.75 -53.71
N ALA A 68 -3.13 -41.78 -53.35
CA ALA A 68 -3.45 -42.94 -54.15
C ALA A 68 -3.91 -42.66 -55.60
N THR A 69 -4.64 -41.56 -55.86
CA THR A 69 -5.14 -41.25 -57.21
C THR A 69 -4.04 -40.74 -58.14
N ALA A 70 -3.25 -39.79 -57.64
CA ALA A 70 -2.18 -39.16 -58.42
C ALA A 70 -0.82 -39.88 -58.31
N ARG A 71 -0.67 -40.79 -57.34
CA ARG A 71 0.55 -41.56 -57.07
C ARG A 71 1.74 -40.69 -56.71
N ILE A 72 1.52 -39.64 -55.92
CA ILE A 72 2.57 -38.75 -55.45
C ILE A 72 2.43 -38.47 -53.96
N CYS A 73 3.54 -38.15 -53.32
CA CYS A 73 3.61 -37.80 -51.91
C CYS A 73 3.17 -36.33 -51.71
N VAL A 74 2.15 -36.12 -50.89
CA VAL A 74 1.57 -34.81 -50.54
C VAL A 74 1.69 -34.56 -49.04
N GLU A 75 1.70 -33.31 -48.58
CA GLU A 75 1.82 -33.02 -47.14
C GLU A 75 0.53 -33.30 -46.35
N CYS A 76 -0.61 -33.40 -47.04
CA CYS A 76 -1.92 -33.44 -46.40
C CYS A 76 -2.99 -34.04 -47.34
N LEU A 77 -3.93 -34.82 -46.77
CA LEU A 77 -4.99 -35.55 -47.50
C LEU A 77 -6.37 -34.89 -47.40
N PHE A 78 -6.52 -33.90 -46.53
CA PHE A 78 -7.77 -33.19 -46.26
C PHE A 78 -7.47 -31.72 -45.99
N GLU A 79 -8.51 -30.89 -46.07
CA GLU A 79 -8.40 -29.49 -45.69
C GLU A 79 -8.03 -29.40 -44.20
N VAL A 80 -6.86 -28.81 -43.93
CA VAL A 80 -6.36 -28.60 -42.58
C VAL A 80 -5.90 -27.16 -42.47
N VAL A 81 -6.38 -26.48 -41.43
CA VAL A 81 -5.90 -25.16 -41.04
C VAL A 81 -5.13 -25.30 -39.74
N ARG A 82 -3.87 -24.85 -39.73
CA ARG A 82 -3.00 -24.86 -38.54
C ARG A 82 -2.28 -23.53 -38.37
N CYS A 83 -1.56 -23.36 -37.27
CA CYS A 83 -0.69 -22.21 -37.07
C CYS A 83 0.73 -22.50 -37.57
N ALA A 84 1.29 -21.57 -38.33
CA ALA A 84 2.71 -21.55 -38.71
C ALA A 84 3.58 -21.16 -37.51
N ASP A 85 4.86 -21.58 -37.53
CA ASP A 85 5.86 -21.19 -36.53
C ASP A 85 6.05 -19.66 -36.44
N GLU A 86 5.80 -18.95 -37.55
CA GLU A 86 5.87 -17.49 -37.63
C GLU A 86 4.59 -16.77 -37.14
N GLY A 87 3.59 -17.52 -36.63
CA GLY A 87 2.36 -16.99 -36.04
C GLY A 87 1.23 -16.66 -37.03
N GLY A 88 1.40 -16.99 -38.32
CA GLY A 88 0.36 -16.95 -39.34
C GLY A 88 -0.50 -18.22 -39.39
N LEU A 89 -1.53 -18.23 -40.23
CA LEU A 89 -2.26 -19.45 -40.58
C LEU A 89 -1.53 -20.19 -41.70
N GLU A 90 -1.55 -21.50 -41.65
CA GLU A 90 -1.23 -22.36 -42.78
C GLU A 90 -2.47 -23.13 -43.17
N VAL A 91 -2.91 -22.94 -44.40
CA VAL A 91 -4.04 -23.67 -44.98
C VAL A 91 -3.46 -24.69 -45.94
N CYS A 92 -3.77 -25.97 -45.70
CA CYS A 92 -3.59 -26.98 -46.73
C CYS A 92 -4.94 -27.24 -47.40
N GLU A 93 -5.01 -26.96 -48.70
CA GLU A 93 -6.14 -27.39 -49.52
C GLU A 93 -6.00 -28.87 -49.86
N ARG A 94 -7.12 -29.60 -49.87
CA ARG A 94 -7.14 -31.00 -50.31
C ARG A 94 -6.56 -31.07 -51.73
N PRO A 95 -5.60 -31.96 -52.00
CA PRO A 95 -5.06 -32.09 -53.34
C PRO A 95 -6.14 -32.57 -54.32
N ASP A 96 -6.29 -31.86 -55.43
CA ASP A 96 -7.18 -32.21 -56.54
C ASP A 96 -6.35 -32.81 -57.69
N PRO A 97 -6.73 -34.01 -58.19
CA PRO A 97 -6.04 -34.63 -59.31
C PRO A 97 -6.40 -33.93 -60.62
N VAL A 98 -5.43 -33.24 -61.24
CA VAL A 98 -5.62 -32.54 -62.52
C VAL A 98 -5.30 -33.45 -63.71
N ALA A 99 -4.29 -34.32 -63.56
CA ALA A 99 -3.89 -35.33 -64.54
C ALA A 99 -3.20 -36.52 -63.85
N ILE A 100 -3.00 -37.63 -64.59
CA ILE A 100 -2.27 -38.79 -64.07
C ILE A 100 -0.82 -38.38 -63.77
N GLY A 101 -0.46 -38.32 -62.48
CA GLY A 101 0.87 -37.92 -62.01
C GLY A 101 1.01 -36.43 -61.66
N GLU A 102 -0.06 -35.64 -61.70
CA GLU A 102 -0.09 -34.23 -61.30
C GLU A 102 -1.24 -33.98 -60.31
N VAL A 103 -0.92 -33.40 -59.15
CA VAL A 103 -1.90 -32.80 -58.23
C VAL A 103 -1.72 -31.29 -58.19
N GLU A 104 -2.82 -30.60 -57.95
CA GLU A 104 -2.86 -29.19 -57.56
C GLU A 104 -3.37 -29.16 -56.10
N GLY A 105 -2.69 -28.43 -55.21
CA GLY A 105 -2.95 -28.47 -53.76
C GLY A 105 -2.10 -29.51 -53.00
N GLY A 106 -2.41 -29.76 -51.73
CA GLY A 106 -1.66 -30.69 -50.87
C GLY A 106 -0.32 -30.16 -50.34
N SER A 107 -0.09 -28.85 -50.39
CA SER A 107 0.99 -28.11 -49.72
C SER A 107 0.42 -27.01 -48.84
N PHE A 108 1.09 -26.67 -47.74
CA PHE A 108 0.65 -25.56 -46.89
C PHE A 108 0.93 -24.20 -47.54
N GLU A 109 -0.10 -23.37 -47.67
CA GLU A 109 0.04 -21.96 -47.99
C GLU A 109 0.02 -21.11 -46.71
N SER A 110 1.08 -20.32 -46.50
CA SER A 110 1.17 -19.41 -45.37
C SER A 110 0.36 -18.14 -45.64
N GLN A 111 -0.61 -17.87 -44.77
CA GLN A 111 -1.41 -16.67 -44.74
C GLN A 111 -1.12 -15.90 -43.45
N SER A 112 -0.48 -14.74 -43.56
CA SER A 112 -0.26 -13.87 -42.41
C SER A 112 -1.58 -13.43 -41.80
N CYS A 113 -1.69 -13.49 -40.47
CA CYS A 113 -2.84 -12.92 -39.78
C CYS A 113 -2.92 -11.41 -40.00
N PRO A 114 -4.13 -10.81 -39.96
CA PRO A 114 -4.29 -9.36 -40.01
C PRO A 114 -3.47 -8.65 -38.93
N PRO A 115 -3.10 -7.37 -39.10
CA PRO A 115 -2.42 -6.62 -38.06
C PRO A 115 -3.14 -6.71 -36.71
N LYS A 116 -2.38 -6.92 -35.63
CA LYS A 116 -2.88 -7.13 -34.25
C LYS A 116 -3.71 -8.40 -34.07
N HIS A 117 -3.53 -9.41 -34.92
CA HIS A 117 -4.07 -10.76 -34.72
C HIS A 117 -2.93 -11.76 -34.59
N VAL A 118 -3.20 -12.87 -33.93
CA VAL A 118 -2.31 -14.01 -33.82
C VAL A 118 -3.07 -15.28 -34.17
N CYS A 119 -2.39 -16.27 -34.75
CA CYS A 119 -2.98 -17.58 -34.94
C CYS A 119 -3.13 -18.29 -33.60
N VAL A 120 -4.34 -18.74 -33.27
CA VAL A 120 -4.64 -19.57 -32.10
C VAL A 120 -4.95 -20.98 -32.57
N PRO A 121 -4.22 -22.01 -32.09
CA PRO A 121 -4.54 -23.40 -32.38
C PRO A 121 -5.83 -23.78 -31.63
N ASP A 122 -6.80 -24.32 -32.37
CA ASP A 122 -8.03 -24.91 -31.84
C ASP A 122 -8.05 -26.39 -32.22
N PRO A 123 -8.53 -27.30 -31.34
CA PRO A 123 -8.68 -28.72 -31.68
C PRO A 123 -9.54 -28.98 -32.93
N ASP A 124 -10.48 -28.08 -33.26
CA ASP A 124 -11.35 -28.22 -34.42
C ASP A 124 -10.80 -27.47 -35.66
N GLU A 125 -10.33 -26.21 -35.52
CA GLU A 125 -9.78 -25.42 -36.62
C GLU A 125 -8.98 -24.19 -36.15
N ALA A 126 -7.70 -24.07 -36.53
CA ALA A 126 -6.90 -22.89 -36.15
C ALA A 126 -7.44 -21.59 -36.77
N SER A 127 -7.39 -20.48 -36.03
CA SER A 127 -7.96 -19.20 -36.48
C SER A 127 -7.15 -17.98 -36.05
N CYS A 128 -7.14 -16.93 -36.88
CA CYS A 128 -6.56 -15.64 -36.50
C CYS A 128 -7.50 -14.89 -35.56
N GLN A 129 -7.08 -14.69 -34.32
CA GLN A 129 -7.85 -13.97 -33.30
C GLN A 129 -7.18 -12.64 -32.94
N PRO A 130 -7.95 -11.59 -32.59
CA PRO A 130 -7.38 -10.30 -32.21
C PRO A 130 -6.59 -10.41 -30.89
N VAL A 131 -5.43 -9.77 -30.84
CA VAL A 131 -4.65 -9.58 -29.61
C VAL A 131 -5.32 -8.46 -28.79
N VAL A 132 -5.82 -8.82 -27.62
CA VAL A 132 -6.55 -7.93 -26.69
C VAL A 132 -5.71 -7.55 -25.47
N CYS A 133 -4.68 -8.31 -25.15
CA CYS A 133 -3.76 -8.07 -24.04
C CYS A 133 -2.36 -8.62 -24.34
N GLU A 134 -1.37 -8.22 -23.55
CA GLU A 134 -0.01 -8.76 -23.66
C GLU A 134 0.03 -10.18 -23.05
N ALA A 135 0.53 -11.17 -23.79
CA ALA A 135 0.52 -12.56 -23.34
C ALA A 135 1.22 -12.72 -21.98
N GLY A 136 0.56 -13.40 -21.03
CA GLY A 136 1.05 -13.56 -19.67
C GLY A 136 0.90 -12.32 -18.77
N GLN A 137 0.41 -11.20 -19.28
CA GLN A 137 0.10 -10.02 -18.47
C GLN A 137 -0.92 -10.38 -17.39
N VAL A 138 -0.69 -9.93 -16.16
CA VAL A 138 -1.63 -10.13 -15.06
C VAL A 138 -2.17 -8.79 -14.57
N LYS A 139 -3.43 -8.76 -14.17
CA LYS A 139 -4.06 -7.59 -13.54
C LYS A 139 -5.13 -8.01 -12.55
N CYS A 140 -5.46 -7.12 -11.62
CA CYS A 140 -6.64 -7.28 -10.77
C CYS A 140 -7.86 -6.65 -11.43
N GLU A 141 -8.89 -7.45 -11.68
CA GLU A 141 -10.21 -6.93 -12.06
C GLU A 141 -10.96 -6.40 -10.84
N SER A 142 -10.83 -7.14 -9.74
CA SER A 142 -11.42 -6.81 -8.45
C SER A 142 -10.56 -7.42 -7.33
N PRO A 143 -10.76 -7.02 -6.06
CA PRO A 143 -10.11 -7.63 -4.90
C PRO A 143 -10.29 -9.16 -4.81
N ILE A 144 -11.31 -9.75 -5.45
CA ILE A 144 -11.55 -11.21 -5.41
C ILE A 144 -11.08 -11.93 -6.67
N LEU A 145 -10.60 -11.19 -7.69
CA LEU A 145 -10.41 -11.74 -9.05
C LEU A 145 -9.16 -11.17 -9.72
N ALA A 146 -8.16 -12.03 -9.89
CA ALA A 146 -7.03 -11.81 -10.78
C ALA A 146 -7.40 -12.25 -12.20
N ARG A 147 -6.82 -11.61 -13.21
CA ARG A 147 -6.94 -12.00 -14.61
C ARG A 147 -5.58 -12.12 -15.23
N THR A 148 -5.31 -13.25 -15.86
CA THR A 148 -4.08 -13.51 -16.60
C THR A 148 -4.40 -13.58 -18.08
N CYS A 149 -3.69 -12.80 -18.88
CA CYS A 149 -3.81 -12.85 -20.32
C CYS A 149 -3.27 -14.19 -20.82
N ASN A 150 -4.03 -14.89 -21.66
CA ASN A 150 -3.64 -16.20 -22.17
C ASN A 150 -2.32 -16.13 -22.97
N ALA A 151 -1.72 -17.28 -23.24
CA ALA A 151 -0.42 -17.37 -23.93
C ALA A 151 -0.39 -16.73 -25.33
N PHE A 152 -1.56 -16.50 -25.93
CA PHE A 152 -1.71 -15.91 -27.26
C PHE A 152 -2.07 -14.42 -27.20
N GLY A 153 -2.37 -13.84 -26.04
CA GLY A 153 -2.80 -12.45 -25.96
C GLY A 153 -4.25 -12.21 -26.37
N THR A 154 -5.05 -13.26 -26.61
CA THR A 154 -6.38 -13.14 -27.25
C THR A 154 -7.55 -13.08 -26.29
N GLY A 155 -7.30 -13.32 -25.00
CA GLY A 155 -8.32 -13.28 -23.97
C GLY A 155 -7.75 -13.28 -22.56
N TRP A 156 -8.59 -12.87 -21.61
CA TRP A 156 -8.31 -12.93 -20.18
C TRP A 156 -8.84 -14.23 -19.59
N ILE A 157 -8.02 -14.87 -18.75
CA ILE A 157 -8.39 -16.02 -17.94
C ILE A 157 -8.58 -15.53 -16.51
N ASP A 158 -9.79 -15.71 -16.00
CA ASP A 158 -10.18 -15.28 -14.67
C ASP A 158 -9.72 -16.31 -13.64
N THR A 159 -8.98 -15.87 -12.63
CA THR A 159 -8.50 -16.68 -11.52
C THR A 159 -8.96 -16.05 -10.21
N PRO A 160 -9.98 -16.62 -9.54
CA PRO A 160 -10.43 -16.14 -8.25
C PRO A 160 -9.29 -16.22 -7.22
N CYS A 161 -9.20 -15.22 -6.35
CA CYS A 161 -8.32 -15.33 -5.20
C CYS A 161 -8.90 -16.28 -4.16
N GLU A 162 -8.03 -17.06 -3.54
CA GLU A 162 -8.35 -17.97 -2.46
C GLU A 162 -8.92 -17.22 -1.23
N ALA A 163 -9.50 -17.97 -0.29
CA ALA A 163 -9.90 -17.41 1.00
C ALA A 163 -8.70 -16.71 1.67
N SER A 164 -8.97 -15.62 2.39
CA SER A 164 -7.95 -14.81 3.09
C SER A 164 -6.93 -14.10 2.19
N LYS A 165 -7.03 -14.21 0.86
CA LYS A 165 -6.20 -13.49 -0.11
C LYS A 165 -7.06 -12.56 -0.95
N ALA A 166 -6.55 -11.37 -1.22
CA ALA A 166 -7.16 -10.43 -2.15
C ALA A 166 -6.20 -10.09 -3.29
N CYS A 167 -6.75 -9.74 -4.45
CA CYS A 167 -5.97 -9.35 -5.60
C CYS A 167 -5.40 -7.95 -5.40
N TYR A 168 -4.09 -7.89 -5.49
CA TYR A 168 -3.23 -6.73 -5.31
C TYR A 168 -2.19 -6.72 -6.43
N ASP A 169 -2.21 -5.69 -7.29
CA ASP A 169 -1.24 -5.50 -8.38
C ASP A 169 -0.99 -6.75 -9.27
N GLY A 170 -2.07 -7.45 -9.62
CA GLY A 170 -2.04 -8.67 -10.42
C GLY A 170 -1.69 -9.95 -9.65
N SER A 171 -1.49 -9.90 -8.34
CA SER A 171 -1.21 -11.07 -7.51
C SER A 171 -2.26 -11.25 -6.42
N CYS A 172 -2.60 -12.50 -6.08
CA CYS A 172 -3.42 -12.78 -4.90
C CYS A 172 -2.52 -12.85 -3.66
N GLU A 173 -2.56 -11.83 -2.81
CA GLU A 173 -1.76 -11.73 -1.59
C GLU A 173 -2.66 -11.72 -0.34
N PRO A 174 -2.12 -11.98 0.87
CA PRO A 174 -2.89 -11.91 2.10
C PRO A 174 -3.66 -10.59 2.26
N VAL A 175 -4.88 -10.68 2.77
CA VAL A 175 -5.71 -9.49 3.05
C VAL A 175 -4.99 -8.59 4.05
N ARG A 176 -4.75 -7.34 3.64
CA ARG A 176 -4.04 -6.35 4.46
C ARG A 176 -4.96 -5.69 5.47
N SER A 177 -4.52 -5.62 6.73
CA SER A 177 -5.19 -4.85 7.79
C SER A 177 -4.97 -3.34 7.63
N ASN A 178 -5.91 -2.53 8.13
CA ASN A 178 -5.78 -1.08 8.14
C ASN A 178 -5.09 -0.62 9.42
N VAL A 179 -3.91 -0.01 9.29
CA VAL A 179 -3.17 0.56 10.43
C VAL A 179 -3.02 2.07 10.22
N LEU A 180 -3.77 2.85 10.99
CA LEU A 180 -3.58 4.30 11.06
C LEU A 180 -2.56 4.60 12.15
N ILE A 181 -1.53 5.34 11.79
CA ILE A 181 -0.46 5.68 12.71
C ILE A 181 -0.65 7.11 13.13
N LEU A 182 -0.58 7.34 14.43
CA LEU A 182 -0.72 8.64 15.03
C LEU A 182 0.57 8.93 15.80
N PHE A 183 1.27 9.97 15.39
CA PHE A 183 2.41 10.48 16.17
C PHE A 183 1.97 11.65 17.03
N ASP A 184 2.29 11.58 18.33
CA ASP A 184 2.39 12.76 19.14
C ASP A 184 3.49 13.69 18.57
N THR A 185 3.11 14.94 18.39
CA THR A 185 3.92 16.06 17.85
C THR A 185 3.98 17.21 18.85
N SER A 186 3.81 16.91 20.14
CA SER A 186 3.76 17.87 21.23
C SER A 186 5.14 18.36 21.64
N GLY A 187 5.11 19.37 22.51
CA GLY A 187 6.28 19.90 23.20
C GLY A 187 7.26 18.84 23.72
N SER A 188 6.73 17.87 24.46
CA SER A 188 7.51 16.86 25.20
C SER A 188 8.17 15.85 24.27
N MET A 189 7.54 15.53 23.15
CA MET A 189 8.12 14.65 22.13
C MET A 189 9.42 15.20 21.53
N HIS A 190 9.64 16.51 21.62
CA HIS A 190 10.88 17.18 21.19
C HIS A 190 11.93 17.34 22.30
N GLU A 191 11.70 16.76 23.49
CA GLU A 191 12.71 16.63 24.52
C GLU A 191 13.79 15.61 24.12
N PHE A 192 15.02 15.88 24.57
CA PHE A 192 16.14 14.98 24.35
C PHE A 192 15.99 13.71 25.20
N ILE A 193 16.38 12.56 24.66
CA ILE A 193 16.22 11.25 25.33
C ILE A 193 17.11 11.16 26.58
N ASP A 194 18.39 11.54 26.45
CA ASP A 194 19.42 11.29 27.46
C ASP A 194 19.84 12.54 28.27
N GLN A 195 19.17 13.68 28.08
CA GLN A 195 19.55 14.91 28.76
C GLN A 195 18.37 15.87 28.92
N PRO A 196 18.40 16.77 29.94
CA PRO A 196 17.34 17.75 30.11
C PRO A 196 17.37 18.80 28.99
N GLY A 197 16.19 19.17 28.49
CA GLY A 197 16.01 20.23 27.52
C GLY A 197 15.24 19.77 26.29
N ASN A 198 14.84 20.75 25.48
CA ASN A 198 14.02 20.57 24.29
C ASN A 198 14.69 21.25 23.10
N ALA A 199 14.69 20.57 21.97
CA ALA A 199 15.28 21.04 20.74
C ALA A 199 14.60 22.32 20.16
N MET A 200 13.32 22.57 20.47
CA MET A 200 12.56 23.76 20.07
C MET A 200 12.98 25.05 20.78
N ASN A 201 13.47 24.95 22.03
CA ASN A 201 13.92 26.07 22.85
C ASN A 201 15.43 26.28 22.81
N CYS A 202 16.08 25.72 21.80
CA CYS A 202 17.51 25.87 21.59
C CYS A 202 17.88 27.34 21.28
N ASP A 203 18.60 27.96 22.22
CA ASP A 203 19.31 29.23 22.02
C ASP A 203 20.78 28.92 21.71
N PRO A 204 21.31 29.26 20.52
CA PRO A 204 22.72 28.99 20.16
C PRO A 204 23.74 29.63 21.11
N SER A 205 23.32 30.61 21.91
CA SER A 205 24.15 31.25 22.93
C SER A 205 24.15 30.52 24.29
N ALA A 206 23.21 29.60 24.49
CA ALA A 206 23.16 28.70 25.64
C ALA A 206 23.92 27.39 25.33
N SER A 207 24.76 26.94 26.26
CA SER A 207 25.63 25.77 26.10
C SER A 207 24.90 24.41 26.07
N THR A 208 23.57 24.41 26.01
CA THR A 208 22.71 23.20 26.08
C THR A 208 22.10 22.83 24.73
N CYS A 209 22.38 23.60 23.68
CA CYS A 209 21.98 23.26 22.32
C CYS A 209 22.84 22.14 21.74
N LEU A 210 22.21 21.00 21.47
CA LEU A 210 22.76 20.06 20.50
C LEU A 210 22.51 20.64 19.11
N GLU A 211 23.45 21.46 18.62
CA GLU A 211 23.51 21.64 17.18
C GLU A 211 23.77 20.27 16.56
N PRO A 212 23.13 19.91 15.43
CA PRO A 212 22.19 20.73 14.62
C PRO A 212 20.76 20.17 14.51
N TYR A 213 19.88 20.43 15.49
CA TYR A 213 18.45 20.17 15.32
C TYR A 213 17.79 21.14 14.33
N PRO A 214 16.88 20.69 13.45
CA PRO A 214 16.63 19.32 12.98
C PRO A 214 17.45 18.93 11.74
N VAL A 215 18.31 19.82 11.22
CA VAL A 215 19.10 19.59 9.99
C VAL A 215 20.14 18.47 10.14
N CYS A 216 20.35 17.94 11.33
CA CYS A 216 21.38 16.94 11.62
C CYS A 216 20.97 15.91 12.69
N GLN A 217 19.67 15.73 12.92
CA GLN A 217 19.21 14.43 13.40
C GLN A 217 19.07 13.54 12.17
N GLY A 218 19.95 12.55 12.05
CA GLY A 218 19.79 11.48 11.06
C GLY A 218 18.99 10.34 11.64
N ALA A 219 18.41 9.50 10.78
CA ALA A 219 17.81 8.24 11.20
C ALA A 219 18.77 7.38 12.07
N ASP A 220 20.08 7.50 11.81
CA ASP A 220 21.16 6.80 12.51
C ASP A 220 21.51 7.37 13.91
N ASP A 221 21.05 8.59 14.24
CA ASP A 221 21.32 9.25 15.54
C ASP A 221 20.10 10.08 16.01
N PRO A 222 19.00 9.42 16.41
CA PRO A 222 17.81 10.11 16.88
C PRO A 222 18.03 10.66 18.30
N LEU A 223 18.11 11.99 18.45
CA LEU A 223 18.37 12.62 19.75
C LEU A 223 17.11 12.94 20.58
N THR A 224 15.93 13.01 19.94
CA THR A 224 14.64 13.30 20.59
C THR A 224 13.70 12.10 20.53
N ARG A 225 12.71 12.08 21.43
CA ARG A 225 11.69 11.01 21.49
C ARG A 225 10.94 10.88 20.17
N PHE A 226 10.55 12.00 19.57
CA PHE A 226 9.93 12.06 18.26
C PHE A 226 10.82 11.50 17.15
N ALA A 227 12.09 11.89 17.13
CA ALA A 227 13.06 11.39 16.14
C ALA A 227 13.26 9.88 16.28
N LEU A 228 13.34 9.37 17.51
CA LEU A 228 13.45 7.94 17.76
C LEU A 228 12.22 7.19 17.26
N ALA A 229 11.02 7.68 17.59
CA ALA A 229 9.77 7.07 17.13
C ALA A 229 9.72 7.01 15.59
N LYS A 230 10.11 8.08 14.90
CA LYS A 230 10.20 8.12 13.43
C LYS A 230 11.23 7.12 12.90
N SER A 231 12.44 7.10 13.48
CA SER A 231 13.53 6.23 13.02
C SER A 231 13.11 4.76 13.14
N VAL A 232 12.64 4.33 14.31
CA VAL A 232 12.24 2.94 14.54
C VAL A 232 11.03 2.57 13.68
N PHE A 233 10.07 3.49 13.50
CA PHE A 233 8.95 3.25 12.60
C PHE A 233 9.41 3.09 11.14
N SER A 234 10.34 3.93 10.66
CA SER A 234 10.86 3.87 9.29
C SER A 234 11.56 2.54 8.98
N GLU A 235 12.34 2.00 9.93
CA GLU A 235 12.96 0.69 9.80
C GLU A 235 11.92 -0.45 9.75
N ASN A 236 10.83 -0.30 10.49
CA ASN A 236 9.74 -1.27 10.52
C ASN A 236 8.73 -1.08 9.39
N LEU A 237 8.81 -0.05 8.56
CA LEU A 237 7.80 0.17 7.52
C LEU A 237 7.94 -0.79 6.33
N GLN A 238 9.15 -1.27 6.04
CA GLN A 238 9.40 -2.20 4.92
C GLN A 238 9.16 -3.67 5.29
N ALA A 239 9.30 -4.03 6.56
CA ALA A 239 9.13 -5.40 7.04
C ALA A 239 7.69 -5.99 6.95
N PRO A 240 6.61 -5.20 7.07
CA PRO A 240 5.21 -5.66 7.02
C PRO A 240 4.59 -5.66 5.63
N GLY A 241 5.35 -5.30 4.58
CA GLY A 241 4.88 -5.21 3.20
C GLY A 241 4.26 -6.54 2.76
N GLY A 242 2.95 -6.69 2.96
CA GLY A 242 2.23 -7.95 2.75
C GLY A 242 1.08 -8.21 3.75
N VAL A 243 1.06 -7.60 4.94
CA VAL A 243 0.02 -7.87 5.96
C VAL A 243 -0.77 -6.65 6.40
N ALA A 244 -0.29 -5.44 6.12
CA ALA A 244 -0.95 -4.20 6.48
C ALA A 244 -0.83 -3.14 5.39
N GLN A 245 -1.78 -2.21 5.40
CA GLN A 245 -1.70 -0.94 4.71
C GLN A 245 -1.75 0.18 5.75
N TYR A 246 -1.01 1.24 5.48
CA TYR A 246 -0.76 2.29 6.47
C TYR A 246 -1.39 3.61 6.06
N ALA A 247 -1.79 4.39 7.06
CA ALA A 247 -2.08 5.80 6.93
C ALA A 247 -1.35 6.54 8.06
N LEU A 248 -1.07 7.81 7.85
CA LEU A 248 -0.40 8.67 8.81
C LEU A 248 -1.29 9.83 9.20
N GLN A 249 -1.52 9.95 10.49
CA GLN A 249 -2.16 11.06 11.15
C GLN A 249 -1.17 11.76 12.09
N ARG A 250 -1.31 13.07 12.17
CA ARG A 250 -0.75 13.92 13.23
C ARG A 250 -1.87 14.55 14.04
N PHE A 251 -1.51 15.28 15.08
CA PHE A 251 -2.46 16.17 15.74
C PHE A 251 -2.87 17.32 14.82
N PRO A 252 -4.08 17.86 15.01
CA PRO A 252 -4.50 19.05 14.31
C PRO A 252 -3.48 20.15 14.52
N GLN A 253 -3.03 20.75 13.43
CA GLN A 253 -2.10 21.86 13.52
C GLN A 253 -2.49 22.89 12.48
N LYS A 254 -2.42 24.16 12.88
CA LYS A 254 -2.36 25.25 11.92
C LYS A 254 -0.92 25.59 11.71
N GLU A 255 -0.59 25.86 10.47
CA GLU A 255 0.63 26.54 10.12
C GLU A 255 0.53 27.97 10.68
N ALA A 256 0.90 28.14 11.95
CA ALA A 256 0.99 29.42 12.63
C ALA A 256 2.37 29.46 13.30
N ALA A 257 3.33 30.13 12.66
CA ALA A 257 4.69 30.22 13.16
C ALA A 257 4.71 31.03 14.47
N GLY A 258 5.06 30.38 15.59
CA GLY A 258 5.19 31.05 16.89
C GLY A 258 6.50 31.85 17.00
N LYS A 259 7.54 31.41 16.28
CA LYS A 259 8.82 32.10 16.11
C LYS A 259 9.32 31.89 14.67
N ILE A 260 9.95 32.92 14.09
CA ILE A 260 10.47 32.89 12.71
C ILE A 260 11.39 31.67 12.51
N GLY A 261 10.92 30.76 11.66
CA GLY A 261 11.60 29.57 11.18
C GLY A 261 12.81 29.88 10.29
N ASN A 262 13.99 29.46 10.71
CA ASN A 262 15.08 29.11 9.82
C ASN A 262 15.46 27.63 10.05
N CYS A 263 16.36 27.10 9.21
CA CYS A 263 16.76 25.69 9.31
C CYS A 263 17.27 25.32 10.71
N PHE A 264 17.81 26.28 11.48
CA PHE A 264 18.38 26.13 12.81
C PHE A 264 17.47 26.58 13.98
N SER A 265 16.30 27.18 13.72
CA SER A 265 15.41 27.68 14.79
C SER A 265 13.98 27.92 14.33
N GLY A 266 12.98 27.76 15.20
CA GLY A 266 11.59 28.16 14.95
C GLY A 266 10.62 26.98 15.03
N TRP A 267 9.36 27.29 15.34
CA TRP A 267 8.33 26.30 15.71
C TRP A 267 6.94 26.79 15.30
N TYR A 268 5.99 25.85 15.25
CA TYR A 268 4.60 26.08 14.89
C TYR A 268 3.70 25.84 16.09
N SER A 269 2.71 26.70 16.29
CA SER A 269 1.70 26.44 17.31
C SER A 269 0.79 25.31 16.84
N ALA A 270 0.77 24.21 17.59
CA ALA A 270 -0.22 23.16 17.40
C ALA A 270 -1.62 23.72 17.69
N MET A 271 -2.60 23.29 16.90
CA MET A 271 -4.00 23.55 17.23
C MET A 271 -4.52 22.39 18.08
N THR A 272 -5.59 22.66 18.80
CA THR A 272 -6.30 21.62 19.53
C THR A 272 -7.42 21.01 18.69
N THR A 273 -7.76 21.67 17.56
CA THR A 273 -8.88 21.35 16.69
C THR A 273 -8.57 21.63 15.21
N LEU A 274 -9.32 21.03 14.29
CA LEU A 274 -9.26 21.41 12.87
C LEU A 274 -9.90 22.78 12.62
N THR A 275 -9.57 23.38 11.49
CA THR A 275 -10.23 24.62 11.03
C THR A 275 -11.74 24.42 10.92
N ASN A 276 -12.50 25.40 11.44
CA ASN A 276 -13.97 25.38 11.53
C ASN A 276 -14.56 24.25 12.39
N ASP A 277 -13.74 23.55 13.18
CA ASP A 277 -14.26 22.70 14.25
C ASP A 277 -14.88 23.57 15.35
N ALA A 278 -16.20 23.44 15.52
CA ALA A 278 -16.99 24.18 16.51
C ALA A 278 -17.22 23.39 17.81
N GLY A 279 -16.42 22.35 18.07
CA GLY A 279 -16.58 21.44 19.21
C GLY A 279 -17.73 20.44 19.03
N LEU A 280 -18.18 20.23 17.79
CA LEU A 280 -19.30 19.34 17.50
C LEU A 280 -18.88 17.87 17.64
N HIS A 281 -19.76 17.06 18.23
CA HIS A 281 -19.56 15.61 18.36
C HIS A 281 -19.92 14.85 17.07
N GLU A 282 -20.52 15.55 16.11
CA GLU A 282 -20.89 15.03 14.80
C GLU A 282 -20.14 15.79 13.70
N THR A 283 -19.82 15.05 12.65
CA THR A 283 -19.46 15.62 11.35
C THR A 283 -20.50 15.17 10.31
N GLN A 284 -20.83 16.03 9.35
CA GLN A 284 -21.66 15.74 8.16
C GLN A 284 -20.84 15.65 6.86
N ALA A 285 -21.29 14.89 5.85
CA ALA A 285 -20.57 14.83 4.58
C ALA A 285 -20.52 16.23 3.92
N GLY A 286 -19.36 16.62 3.44
CA GLY A 286 -19.10 17.95 2.86
C GLY A 286 -18.93 19.07 3.91
N ASP A 287 -18.73 18.75 5.18
CA ASP A 287 -18.54 19.74 6.25
C ASP A 287 -17.06 20.11 6.50
N TYR A 288 -16.77 20.68 7.68
CA TYR A 288 -15.43 21.10 8.06
C TYR A 288 -14.41 19.96 8.07
N PHE A 289 -14.80 18.73 8.42
CA PHE A 289 -13.86 17.62 8.49
C PHE A 289 -13.35 17.26 7.10
N ASP A 290 -14.25 17.17 6.12
CA ASP A 290 -13.88 16.83 4.74
C ASP A 290 -13.00 17.90 4.10
N HIS A 291 -13.32 19.17 4.34
CA HIS A 291 -12.55 20.30 3.79
C HIS A 291 -11.18 20.48 4.44
N ASN A 292 -11.02 20.08 5.70
CA ASN A 292 -9.80 20.33 6.49
C ASN A 292 -9.11 19.04 6.93
N ARG A 293 -9.45 17.90 6.33
CA ARG A 293 -8.90 16.57 6.66
C ARG A 293 -7.36 16.57 6.64
N SER A 294 -6.74 17.27 5.70
CA SER A 294 -5.28 17.35 5.57
C SER A 294 -4.57 18.04 6.74
N GLN A 295 -5.31 18.74 7.61
CA GLN A 295 -4.76 19.31 8.85
C GLN A 295 -4.51 18.24 9.93
N ALA A 296 -5.08 17.03 9.79
CA ALA A 296 -4.80 15.87 10.65
C ALA A 296 -4.25 14.66 9.89
N ILE A 297 -4.83 14.28 8.73
CA ILE A 297 -4.41 13.12 7.94
C ILE A 297 -3.36 13.56 6.91
N LEU A 298 -2.09 13.25 7.18
CA LEU A 298 -0.96 13.59 6.33
C LEU A 298 -0.85 12.66 5.13
N VAL A 299 -0.89 11.36 5.39
CA VAL A 299 -0.82 10.34 4.36
C VAL A 299 -2.08 9.48 4.49
N PRO A 300 -3.04 9.58 3.56
CA PRO A 300 -4.22 8.73 3.59
C PRO A 300 -3.83 7.28 3.25
N PHE A 301 -4.70 6.33 3.59
CA PHE A 301 -4.60 4.98 3.05
C PHE A 301 -4.52 5.00 1.52
N PRO A 302 -3.81 4.04 0.90
CA PRO A 302 -3.68 4.00 -0.56
C PRO A 302 -5.05 3.94 -1.25
N ALA A 303 -5.11 4.46 -2.47
CA ALA A 303 -6.26 4.27 -3.36
C ALA A 303 -6.07 2.98 -4.19
N ARG A 304 -7.20 2.41 -4.65
CA ARG A 304 -7.36 1.10 -5.31
C ARG A 304 -6.25 0.64 -6.27
N SER A 305 -5.60 1.54 -7.01
CA SER A 305 -4.61 1.22 -8.06
C SER A 305 -3.15 1.45 -7.68
N SER A 306 -2.85 2.16 -6.59
CA SER A 306 -1.49 2.28 -6.06
C SER A 306 -1.52 1.73 -4.65
N LEU A 307 -1.19 0.45 -4.48
CA LEU A 307 -1.15 -0.22 -3.18
C LEU A 307 -0.08 0.31 -2.23
N ASP A 308 0.65 1.32 -2.70
CA ASP A 308 1.83 1.76 -2.06
C ASP A 308 1.84 3.28 -1.90
N ASN A 309 1.52 3.71 -0.68
CA ASN A 309 1.81 5.05 -0.19
C ASN A 309 3.10 5.08 0.64
N THR A 310 3.91 4.02 0.63
CA THR A 310 5.18 3.90 1.37
C THR A 310 6.12 5.04 1.01
N ASN A 311 6.18 5.46 -0.25
CA ASN A 311 7.00 6.63 -0.61
C ASN A 311 6.54 7.92 0.08
N ALA A 312 5.23 8.13 0.26
CA ALA A 312 4.70 9.29 0.98
C ALA A 312 4.96 9.17 2.49
N LEU A 313 4.85 7.96 3.05
CA LEU A 313 5.19 7.67 4.44
C LEU A 313 6.70 7.86 4.70
N LEU A 314 7.57 7.25 3.90
CA LEU A 314 9.02 7.35 3.99
C LEU A 314 9.50 8.78 3.82
N ARG A 315 8.89 9.55 2.92
CA ARG A 315 9.20 10.98 2.76
C ARG A 315 8.85 11.80 4.00
N TRP A 316 7.83 11.42 4.75
CA TRP A 316 7.57 12.08 6.03
C TRP A 316 8.59 11.65 7.10
N LEU A 317 9.16 10.45 6.97
CA LEU A 317 10.11 9.86 7.90
C LEU A 317 11.59 10.14 7.58
N ASP A 318 11.91 10.75 6.45
CA ASP A 318 13.28 10.87 5.92
C ASP A 318 14.18 11.88 6.67
N PHE A 319 13.62 12.57 7.67
CA PHE A 319 14.29 13.61 8.46
C PHE A 319 14.75 14.82 7.61
N ASP A 320 14.33 14.93 6.34
CA ASP A 320 14.67 16.05 5.46
C ASP A 320 13.67 17.20 5.65
N GLU A 321 14.04 18.17 6.49
CA GLU A 321 13.25 19.38 6.67
C GLU A 321 13.65 20.47 5.68
N ALA A 322 12.74 20.80 4.77
CA ALA A 322 12.94 21.87 3.81
C ALA A 322 12.03 23.08 4.08
N ILE A 323 12.57 24.27 3.84
CA ILE A 323 11.79 25.51 3.78
C ILE A 323 11.54 25.83 2.31
N SER A 324 10.30 26.12 1.95
CA SER A 324 9.90 26.54 0.62
C SER A 324 9.30 27.95 0.63
N GLN A 325 9.48 28.66 -0.47
CA GLN A 325 8.79 29.94 -0.66
C GLN A 325 7.30 29.66 -0.90
N SER A 326 6.40 30.32 -0.17
CA SER A 326 4.98 30.25 -0.49
C SER A 326 4.62 31.22 -1.62
N ASP A 327 3.42 31.07 -2.19
CA ASP A 327 2.92 31.94 -3.26
C ASP A 327 2.67 33.39 -2.79
N GLY A 328 2.72 33.66 -1.49
CA GLY A 328 2.46 34.96 -0.88
C GLY A 328 3.69 35.88 -0.79
N GLN A 329 3.48 37.17 -1.04
CA GLN A 329 4.37 38.22 -0.53
C GLN A 329 3.94 38.57 0.89
N CYS A 330 4.91 38.78 1.78
CA CYS A 330 4.65 39.31 3.12
C CYS A 330 4.78 40.84 3.11
N ASP A 331 4.16 41.48 4.09
CA ASP A 331 4.30 42.91 4.29
C ASP A 331 5.63 43.25 5.00
N PRO A 332 6.07 44.53 4.99
CA PRO A 332 7.25 44.97 5.73
C PRO A 332 7.15 44.75 7.25
N ASP A 333 5.93 44.58 7.76
CA ASP A 333 5.63 44.27 9.17
C ASP A 333 5.86 42.79 9.52
N GLY A 334 6.17 41.96 8.51
CA GLY A 334 6.60 40.57 8.66
C GLY A 334 5.45 39.55 8.71
N THR A 335 4.23 39.95 8.37
CA THR A 335 3.06 39.07 8.44
C THR A 335 3.14 38.01 7.34
N CYS A 336 3.36 36.77 7.76
CA CYS A 336 3.37 35.61 6.88
C CYS A 336 2.54 34.49 7.53
N PRO A 337 1.32 34.20 7.02
CA PRO A 337 0.50 33.12 7.55
C PRO A 337 1.28 31.80 7.49
N GLY A 338 1.58 31.22 8.65
CA GLY A 338 2.32 29.96 8.74
C GLY A 338 3.78 30.00 8.32
N GLY A 339 4.40 31.18 8.30
CA GLY A 339 5.78 31.27 7.83
C GLY A 339 6.59 32.42 8.39
N SER A 340 7.78 32.57 7.82
CA SER A 340 8.66 33.71 8.02
C SER A 340 8.65 34.59 6.79
N CYS A 341 8.55 35.89 7.00
CA CYS A 341 8.88 36.86 5.97
C CYS A 341 10.41 36.98 5.80
N ARG A 342 10.92 36.94 4.57
CA ARG A 342 12.33 37.17 4.25
C ARG A 342 12.47 38.13 3.08
N VAL A 343 13.54 38.94 3.09
CA VAL A 343 13.86 39.83 1.98
C VAL A 343 14.84 39.13 1.04
N VAL A 344 14.39 38.85 -0.19
CA VAL A 344 15.21 38.28 -1.27
C VAL A 344 15.06 39.17 -2.49
N ASP A 345 16.18 39.66 -3.04
CA ASP A 345 16.20 40.57 -4.19
C ASP A 345 15.26 41.78 -4.05
N ASN A 346 15.25 42.41 -2.86
CA ASN A 346 14.36 43.53 -2.49
C ASN A 346 12.85 43.21 -2.52
N LYS A 347 12.47 41.93 -2.47
CA LYS A 347 11.08 41.49 -2.33
C LYS A 347 10.88 40.80 -0.98
N TYR A 348 9.78 41.12 -0.32
CA TYR A 348 9.33 40.45 0.90
C TYR A 348 8.58 39.18 0.50
N LEU A 349 9.21 38.03 0.71
CA LEU A 349 8.70 36.72 0.34
C LEU A 349 8.40 35.90 1.59
N CYS A 350 7.27 35.21 1.57
CA CYS A 350 6.92 34.26 2.60
C CYS A 350 7.67 32.94 2.40
N TYR A 351 8.19 32.39 3.49
CA TYR A 351 8.81 31.08 3.55
C TYR A 351 8.17 30.23 4.63
N VAL A 352 7.80 29.00 4.28
CA VAL A 352 7.16 28.01 5.18
C VAL A 352 7.96 26.72 5.17
N HIS A 353 7.98 26.00 6.29
CA HIS A 353 8.47 24.61 6.30
C HIS A 353 7.51 23.76 5.49
N LYS A 354 8.02 22.79 4.73
CA LYS A 354 7.16 21.85 3.99
C LYS A 354 6.43 20.89 4.94
N GLU A 355 7.05 20.55 6.07
CA GLU A 355 6.53 19.66 7.10
C GLU A 355 6.49 20.38 8.47
N PRO A 356 5.61 21.39 8.64
CA PRO A 356 5.56 22.24 9.83
C PRO A 356 5.30 21.47 11.14
N GLU A 357 4.68 20.29 11.07
CA GLU A 357 4.46 19.39 12.21
C GLU A 357 5.70 18.87 12.88
N LEU A 358 6.82 18.80 12.16
CA LEU A 358 8.07 18.32 12.71
C LEU A 358 8.65 19.32 13.73
N ARG A 359 8.00 20.49 13.88
CA ARG A 359 8.35 21.55 14.83
C ARG A 359 7.13 22.09 15.56
N ALA A 360 6.13 21.26 15.81
CA ALA A 360 4.94 21.71 16.51
C ALA A 360 5.19 21.84 18.02
N GLU A 361 4.74 22.94 18.60
CA GLU A 361 4.70 23.17 20.03
C GLU A 361 3.25 23.37 20.46
N GLY A 362 2.88 22.74 21.57
CA GLY A 362 1.55 22.91 22.15
C GLY A 362 1.09 21.66 22.88
N PRO A 363 -0.09 21.74 23.51
CA PRO A 363 -0.70 20.60 24.17
C PRO A 363 -1.16 19.57 23.15
N THR A 364 -1.21 18.32 23.60
CA THR A 364 -1.75 17.20 22.82
C THR A 364 -3.27 17.09 22.96
N PRO A 365 -4.03 17.22 21.86
CA PRO A 365 -5.47 16.97 21.87
C PRO A 365 -5.77 15.50 21.52
N LEU A 366 -5.15 14.52 22.19
CA LEU A 366 -5.20 13.09 21.78
C LEU A 366 -6.62 12.58 21.56
N GLY A 367 -7.56 12.93 22.45
CA GLY A 367 -8.94 12.48 22.29
C GLY A 367 -9.64 13.10 21.07
N LYS A 368 -9.38 14.36 20.74
CA LYS A 368 -9.84 14.93 19.45
C LYS A 368 -9.16 14.26 18.26
N SER A 369 -7.89 13.92 18.38
CA SER A 369 -7.17 13.18 17.34
C SER A 369 -7.77 11.79 17.12
N LEU A 370 -8.13 11.06 18.18
CA LEU A 370 -8.87 9.80 18.09
C LEU A 370 -10.26 9.99 17.49
N PHE A 371 -10.96 11.08 17.82
CA PHE A 371 -12.21 11.44 17.17
C PHE A 371 -12.04 11.62 15.66
N TYR A 372 -11.05 12.38 15.20
CA TYR A 372 -10.76 12.58 13.77
C TYR A 372 -10.32 11.29 13.07
N ALA A 373 -9.54 10.46 13.73
CA ALA A 373 -9.21 9.12 13.23
C ALA A 373 -10.49 8.32 12.99
N GLY A 374 -11.41 8.36 13.96
CA GLY A 374 -12.71 7.74 13.83
C GLY A 374 -13.53 8.26 12.66
N GLU A 375 -13.61 9.58 12.50
CA GLU A 375 -14.30 10.17 11.36
C GLU A 375 -13.64 9.84 10.01
N TYR A 376 -12.31 9.71 10.00
CA TYR A 376 -11.58 9.25 8.83
C TYR A 376 -11.95 7.80 8.48
N PHE A 377 -11.91 6.89 9.45
CA PHE A 377 -12.33 5.50 9.26
C PHE A 377 -13.78 5.41 8.78
N ARG A 378 -14.70 6.09 9.46
CA ARG A 378 -16.14 6.09 9.17
C ARG A 378 -16.48 6.53 7.76
N ARG A 379 -15.76 7.52 7.22
CA ARG A 379 -16.11 8.19 5.96
C ARG A 379 -15.33 7.69 4.75
N TYR A 380 -14.07 7.30 4.96
CA TYR A 380 -13.13 7.08 3.87
C TYR A 380 -12.58 5.65 3.81
N VAL A 381 -12.69 4.88 4.90
CA VAL A 381 -12.07 3.55 4.99
C VAL A 381 -13.12 2.45 5.05
N LEU A 382 -14.12 2.61 5.92
CA LEU A 382 -15.18 1.64 6.23
C LEU A 382 -16.47 2.03 5.51
N VAL A 383 -16.48 1.83 4.19
CA VAL A 383 -17.47 2.41 3.28
C VAL A 383 -18.53 1.41 2.79
N ASP A 384 -18.72 0.28 3.47
CA ASP A 384 -19.77 -0.69 3.08
C ASP A 384 -21.16 -0.01 3.05
N GLY A 385 -21.91 -0.23 1.97
CA GLY A 385 -23.21 0.40 1.74
C GLY A 385 -23.17 1.76 1.06
N LYS A 386 -21.98 2.37 0.88
CA LYS A 386 -21.85 3.62 0.13
C LYS A 386 -22.33 3.41 -1.32
N PRO A 387 -23.18 4.28 -1.89
CA PRO A 387 -23.61 4.17 -3.28
C PRO A 387 -22.43 4.25 -4.26
N CYS A 388 -22.48 3.44 -5.33
CA CYS A 388 -21.48 3.41 -6.40
C CYS A 388 -22.10 3.00 -7.73
N GLU A 389 -21.46 3.37 -8.84
CA GLU A 389 -21.73 2.86 -10.19
C GLU A 389 -20.62 1.90 -10.64
N VAL A 390 -19.38 2.22 -10.26
CA VAL A 390 -18.20 1.40 -10.48
C VAL A 390 -17.40 1.27 -9.18
N SER A 391 -16.59 0.22 -9.08
CA SER A 391 -15.78 -0.04 -7.89
C SER A 391 -14.79 1.08 -7.53
N ASP A 392 -14.45 1.97 -8.47
CA ASP A 392 -13.62 3.15 -8.22
C ASP A 392 -14.35 4.22 -7.38
N ASP A 393 -15.69 4.30 -7.44
CA ASP A 393 -16.48 5.26 -6.67
C ASP A 393 -16.38 5.01 -5.16
N CYS A 394 -16.03 3.78 -4.77
CA CYS A 394 -15.87 3.40 -3.37
C CYS A 394 -14.70 4.14 -2.71
N GLY A 395 -13.62 4.40 -3.45
CA GLY A 395 -12.48 5.20 -2.97
C GLY A 395 -11.64 4.58 -1.84
N SER A 396 -11.96 3.36 -1.41
CA SER A 396 -11.23 2.60 -0.38
C SER A 396 -10.71 1.27 -0.96
N VAL A 397 -9.50 0.88 -0.58
CA VAL A 397 -8.85 -0.35 -1.08
C VAL A 397 -9.58 -1.60 -0.62
N GLY A 398 -9.73 -2.55 -1.54
CA GLY A 398 -10.38 -3.82 -1.26
C GLY A 398 -11.90 -3.81 -1.41
N TYR A 399 -12.52 -2.68 -1.80
CA TYR A 399 -13.95 -2.61 -2.06
C TYR A 399 -14.29 -2.89 -3.53
N VAL A 400 -15.47 -3.47 -3.73
CA VAL A 400 -16.13 -3.63 -5.04
C VAL A 400 -17.47 -2.93 -5.03
N CYS A 401 -17.87 -2.41 -6.19
CA CYS A 401 -19.25 -2.00 -6.41
C CYS A 401 -20.08 -3.21 -6.83
N ALA A 402 -21.02 -3.61 -5.97
CA ALA A 402 -21.96 -4.70 -6.21
C ALA A 402 -23.37 -4.20 -5.90
N ASP A 403 -24.31 -4.41 -6.82
CA ASP A 403 -25.70 -3.97 -6.71
C ASP A 403 -25.87 -2.48 -6.37
N GLY A 404 -24.96 -1.64 -6.90
CA GLY A 404 -24.95 -0.19 -6.68
C GLY A 404 -24.42 0.24 -5.31
N GLN A 405 -23.81 -0.68 -4.55
CA GLN A 405 -23.25 -0.42 -3.23
C GLN A 405 -21.82 -0.93 -3.11
N CYS A 406 -20.99 -0.18 -2.37
CA CYS A 406 -19.65 -0.59 -2.02
C CYS A 406 -19.71 -1.74 -1.02
N LEU A 407 -18.99 -2.82 -1.28
CA LEU A 407 -18.86 -3.97 -0.39
C LEU A 407 -17.39 -4.33 -0.25
N ASP A 408 -16.94 -4.59 0.99
CA ASP A 408 -15.64 -5.21 1.24
C ASP A 408 -15.83 -6.72 1.47
N PRO A 409 -15.51 -7.57 0.47
CA PRO A 409 -15.69 -9.01 0.56
C PRO A 409 -14.81 -9.64 1.65
N TYR A 410 -13.77 -8.94 2.12
CA TYR A 410 -12.84 -9.42 3.13
C TYR A 410 -12.93 -8.64 4.46
N ARG A 411 -14.00 -7.87 4.69
CA ARG A 411 -14.14 -7.03 5.90
C ARG A 411 -13.98 -7.80 7.22
N HIS A 412 -14.39 -9.07 7.26
CA HIS A 412 -14.25 -9.92 8.43
C HIS A 412 -12.80 -10.37 8.66
N CYS A 413 -11.97 -10.34 7.62
CA CYS A 413 -10.56 -10.73 7.66
C CYS A 413 -9.61 -9.56 8.00
N LYS A 414 -10.09 -8.31 7.96
CA LYS A 414 -9.29 -7.11 8.24
C LYS A 414 -9.36 -6.71 9.71
N ASN A 415 -8.22 -6.32 10.26
CA ASN A 415 -8.17 -5.50 11.47
C ASN A 415 -8.17 -4.02 11.10
N ASN A 416 -8.76 -3.19 11.95
CA ASN A 416 -8.58 -1.74 11.92
C ASN A 416 -7.91 -1.35 13.22
N VAL A 417 -6.74 -0.74 13.12
CA VAL A 417 -5.89 -0.41 14.27
C VAL A 417 -5.46 1.04 14.15
N ILE A 418 -5.49 1.75 15.26
CA ILE A 418 -4.81 3.02 15.46
C ILE A 418 -3.61 2.73 16.36
N LEU A 419 -2.41 3.04 15.87
CA LEU A 419 -1.16 2.93 16.62
C LEU A 419 -0.71 4.33 17.03
N VAL A 420 -0.74 4.62 18.33
CA VAL A 420 -0.41 5.93 18.90
C VAL A 420 1.00 5.89 19.48
N PHE A 421 1.87 6.81 19.04
CA PHE A 421 3.17 7.07 19.64
C PHE A 421 3.09 8.32 20.53
N THR A 422 3.42 8.18 21.80
CA THR A 422 3.22 9.21 22.83
C THR A 422 4.27 9.06 23.92
N ASP A 423 4.65 10.15 24.58
CA ASP A 423 5.53 10.11 25.75
C ASP A 423 4.82 10.32 27.09
N GLY A 424 3.53 10.65 27.10
CA GLY A 424 2.74 10.57 28.33
C GLY A 424 1.45 11.37 28.37
N ASN A 425 1.31 12.21 29.39
CA ASN A 425 0.04 12.77 29.86
C ASN A 425 -0.56 13.80 28.91
N GLU A 426 -1.24 13.30 27.90
CA GLU A 426 -1.55 14.06 26.70
C GLU A 426 -3.07 14.19 26.53
N THR A 427 -3.69 15.07 27.32
CA THR A 427 -5.09 15.43 27.08
C THR A 427 -5.44 16.79 27.66
N GLU A 428 -6.12 17.60 26.85
CA GLU A 428 -6.83 18.79 27.32
C GLU A 428 -8.15 18.43 28.03
N TYR A 429 -8.71 17.27 27.72
CA TYR A 429 -9.97 16.76 28.25
C TYR A 429 -9.66 15.73 29.34
N LEU A 430 -9.50 16.22 30.56
CA LEU A 430 -9.04 15.42 31.71
C LEU A 430 -10.13 14.52 32.28
N SER A 431 -11.40 14.94 32.18
CA SER A 431 -12.53 14.20 32.75
C SER A 431 -13.06 13.16 31.77
N THR A 432 -13.43 11.98 32.26
CA THR A 432 -14.19 10.99 31.46
C THR A 432 -15.65 11.40 31.24
N GLU A 433 -16.07 12.53 31.83
CA GLU A 433 -17.32 13.23 31.51
C GLU A 433 -17.20 14.15 30.28
N ASP A 434 -16.00 14.32 29.73
CA ASP A 434 -15.78 15.07 28.49
C ASP A 434 -15.82 14.12 27.29
N PHE A 435 -16.62 14.45 26.26
CA PHE A 435 -16.74 13.60 25.06
C PHE A 435 -15.38 13.38 24.39
N PHE A 436 -14.58 14.44 24.26
CA PHE A 436 -13.25 14.38 23.63
C PHE A 436 -12.15 13.85 24.57
N ASN A 437 -12.50 13.22 25.68
CA ASN A 437 -11.52 12.50 26.48
C ASN A 437 -10.94 11.31 25.69
N PRO A 438 -9.62 11.06 25.74
CA PRO A 438 -8.99 9.98 24.98
C PRO A 438 -9.51 8.59 25.31
N VAL A 439 -9.83 8.30 26.59
CA VAL A 439 -10.39 7.00 27.01
C VAL A 439 -11.78 6.82 26.42
N VAL A 440 -12.59 7.90 26.44
CA VAL A 440 -13.93 7.92 25.85
C VAL A 440 -13.86 7.68 24.35
N GLN A 441 -12.98 8.38 23.64
CA GLN A 441 -12.86 8.23 22.18
C GLN A 441 -12.28 6.87 21.79
N ALA A 442 -11.30 6.34 22.53
CA ALA A 442 -10.80 4.98 22.32
C ALA A 442 -11.91 3.93 22.49
N LYS A 443 -12.73 4.07 23.54
CA LYS A 443 -13.90 3.19 23.76
C LYS A 443 -14.93 3.29 22.65
N ARG A 444 -15.28 4.52 22.23
CA ARG A 444 -16.19 4.80 21.11
C ARG A 444 -15.75 4.07 19.83
N LEU A 445 -14.46 4.11 19.54
CA LEU A 445 -13.85 3.47 18.36
C LEU A 445 -13.93 1.94 18.41
N ALA A 446 -13.69 1.35 19.59
CA ALA A 446 -13.55 -0.09 19.72
C ALA A 446 -14.87 -0.82 19.95
N TYR A 447 -15.70 -0.30 20.85
CA TYR A 447 -16.84 -1.01 21.43
C TYR A 447 -18.16 -0.26 21.31
N GLY A 448 -18.09 1.06 21.20
CA GLY A 448 -19.23 1.94 21.37
C GLY A 448 -19.35 2.49 22.81
N LEU A 449 -20.08 3.59 22.98
CA LEU A 449 -20.28 4.26 24.27
C LEU A 449 -21.56 3.81 24.97
N GLY A 450 -22.69 3.80 24.24
CA GLY A 450 -24.02 3.44 24.73
C GLY A 450 -24.68 2.37 23.85
N CYS A 451 -25.74 1.75 24.38
CA CYS A 451 -26.49 0.70 23.71
C CYS A 451 -27.91 0.55 24.25
N GLU A 452 -28.80 -0.01 23.45
CA GLU A 452 -30.10 -0.53 23.90
C GLU A 452 -30.08 -2.07 23.98
N SER A 453 -29.26 -2.71 23.13
CA SER A 453 -29.08 -4.15 23.00
C SER A 453 -27.63 -4.52 22.66
N ASP A 454 -27.29 -5.81 22.75
CA ASP A 454 -25.95 -6.30 22.41
C ASP A 454 -25.55 -5.98 20.95
N GLU A 455 -26.54 -5.88 20.04
CA GLU A 455 -26.34 -5.53 18.62
C GLU A 455 -25.95 -4.06 18.40
N ASP A 456 -25.98 -3.22 19.43
CA ASP A 456 -25.48 -1.83 19.36
C ASP A 456 -23.99 -1.74 19.75
N CYS A 457 -23.46 -2.80 20.36
CA CYS A 457 -22.10 -2.90 20.81
C CYS A 457 -21.20 -3.58 19.78
N ARG A 458 -19.90 -3.27 19.83
CA ARG A 458 -18.92 -3.65 18.82
C ARG A 458 -17.78 -4.42 19.46
N GLY A 459 -16.93 -5.04 18.66
CA GLY A 459 -15.65 -5.59 19.15
C GLY A 459 -15.77 -6.69 20.22
N GLY A 460 -16.92 -7.38 20.28
CA GLY A 460 -17.20 -8.41 21.28
C GLY A 460 -17.73 -7.88 22.62
N ALA A 461 -18.05 -6.59 22.71
CA ALA A 461 -18.73 -6.04 23.87
C ALA A 461 -20.21 -6.45 23.92
N SER A 462 -20.79 -6.45 25.13
CA SER A 462 -22.22 -6.67 25.38
C SER A 462 -22.85 -5.41 25.98
N CYS A 463 -24.16 -5.29 25.85
CA CYS A 463 -24.90 -4.16 26.38
C CYS A 463 -25.26 -4.39 27.85
N LEU A 464 -24.59 -3.67 28.75
CA LEU A 464 -24.83 -3.75 30.18
C LEU A 464 -25.30 -2.40 30.70
N ALA A 465 -26.54 -2.36 31.19
CA ALA A 465 -27.17 -1.16 31.76
C ALA A 465 -27.11 0.08 30.82
N GLY A 466 -27.24 -0.14 29.52
CA GLY A 466 -27.23 0.91 28.50
C GLY A 466 -25.83 1.34 28.05
N ILE A 467 -24.79 0.61 28.43
CA ILE A 467 -23.39 0.90 28.12
C ILE A 467 -22.77 -0.32 27.43
N CYS A 468 -22.00 -0.09 26.36
CA CYS A 468 -21.22 -1.15 25.77
C CYS A 468 -20.04 -1.52 26.67
N TRP A 469 -20.02 -2.78 27.07
CA TRP A 469 -19.08 -3.32 28.03
C TRP A 469 -18.31 -4.49 27.44
N ALA A 470 -16.99 -4.42 27.47
CA ALA A 470 -16.12 -5.54 27.10
C ALA A 470 -15.56 -6.21 28.35
N ASP A 471 -15.40 -7.53 28.31
CA ASP A 471 -14.76 -8.28 29.38
C ASP A 471 -13.34 -7.75 29.67
N GLY A 472 -13.02 -7.54 30.94
CA GLY A 472 -11.73 -6.99 31.38
C GLY A 472 -11.61 -5.46 31.32
N MET A 473 -12.66 -4.74 30.93
CA MET A 473 -12.73 -3.29 31.09
C MET A 473 -12.79 -2.93 32.58
N ASP A 474 -11.97 -1.97 33.00
CA ASP A 474 -11.95 -1.46 34.38
C ASP A 474 -13.22 -0.64 34.67
N GLU A 475 -13.87 -0.92 35.81
CA GLU A 475 -15.11 -0.25 36.21
C GLU A 475 -14.92 1.26 36.47
N ASP A 476 -13.69 1.69 36.76
CA ASP A 476 -13.34 3.11 36.91
C ASP A 476 -13.11 3.82 35.55
N LEU A 477 -13.24 3.09 34.43
CA LEU A 477 -13.11 3.60 33.05
C LEU A 477 -14.43 3.82 32.34
N VAL A 478 -15.56 3.58 33.02
CA VAL A 478 -16.89 3.63 32.41
C VAL A 478 -17.26 5.08 32.15
N PRO A 479 -17.26 5.56 30.89
CA PRO A 479 -17.67 6.91 30.59
C PRO A 479 -19.16 7.06 30.88
N GLN A 480 -19.60 8.29 31.14
CA GLN A 480 -21.01 8.58 30.99
C GLN A 480 -21.44 8.34 29.54
N THR A 481 -22.69 7.95 29.32
CA THR A 481 -23.26 7.96 27.97
C THR A 481 -23.45 9.42 27.55
N PHE A 482 -23.17 9.74 26.29
CA PHE A 482 -23.14 11.14 25.79
C PHE A 482 -24.37 11.49 24.92
N ASP A 483 -25.46 10.75 25.13
CA ASP A 483 -26.81 10.85 24.52
C ASP A 483 -27.03 10.19 23.13
N GLY A 484 -28.26 9.64 22.95
CA GLY A 484 -28.74 8.78 21.85
C GLY A 484 -28.96 9.44 20.49
N LEU A 485 -27.95 10.17 19.98
CA LEU A 485 -27.97 10.80 18.66
C LEU A 485 -27.15 10.02 17.59
N GLY A 486 -26.71 8.80 17.89
CA GLY A 486 -26.02 7.93 16.93
C GLY A 486 -24.51 8.16 16.81
N PHE A 487 -23.88 8.85 17.77
CA PHE A 487 -22.44 9.11 17.79
C PHE A 487 -21.65 8.18 18.71
N ASP A 488 -22.35 7.27 19.39
CA ASP A 488 -21.76 6.40 20.39
C ASP A 488 -20.82 5.36 19.79
N ASN A 489 -20.87 5.11 18.48
CA ASN A 489 -20.01 4.13 17.82
C ASN A 489 -19.57 4.59 16.43
N ILE A 490 -18.68 3.81 15.83
CA ILE A 490 -18.41 3.87 14.40
C ILE A 490 -19.28 2.83 13.71
N ALA A 491 -20.08 3.29 12.76
CA ALA A 491 -20.89 2.45 11.89
C ALA A 491 -20.53 2.70 10.43
N ARG A 492 -20.69 1.66 9.61
CA ARG A 492 -20.59 1.77 8.17
C ARG A 492 -21.84 2.44 7.58
N PRO A 493 -21.80 2.94 6.34
CA PRO A 493 -22.97 3.50 5.66
C PRO A 493 -24.21 2.59 5.63
N ASP A 494 -24.03 1.27 5.56
CA ASP A 494 -25.12 0.28 5.65
C ASP A 494 -25.65 0.03 7.08
N GLY A 495 -25.09 0.71 8.08
CA GLY A 495 -25.41 0.53 9.50
C GLY A 495 -24.69 -0.63 10.17
N THR A 496 -23.88 -1.40 9.44
CA THR A 496 -23.16 -2.55 10.03
C THR A 496 -22.02 -2.13 10.94
N GLU A 497 -21.68 -3.04 11.84
CA GLU A 497 -20.75 -2.86 12.94
C GLU A 497 -19.28 -2.67 12.51
N ALA A 498 -18.68 -1.54 12.86
CA ALA A 498 -17.25 -1.31 12.73
C ALA A 498 -16.58 -1.20 14.09
N SER A 499 -15.36 -1.74 14.20
CA SER A 499 -14.51 -1.63 15.39
C SER A 499 -13.11 -1.26 14.95
N VAL A 500 -12.52 -0.27 15.64
CA VAL A 500 -11.17 0.22 15.44
C VAL A 500 -10.45 0.16 16.79
N ARG A 501 -9.40 -0.67 16.86
CA ARG A 501 -8.64 -0.86 18.10
C ARG A 501 -7.62 0.26 18.26
N THR A 502 -7.34 0.66 19.50
CA THR A 502 -6.31 1.66 19.79
C THR A 502 -5.18 1.02 20.59
N THR A 503 -4.01 0.92 19.98
CA THR A 503 -2.76 0.51 20.65
C THR A 503 -1.94 1.77 20.95
N VAL A 504 -1.38 1.85 22.15
CA VAL A 504 -0.60 3.00 22.60
C VAL A 504 0.81 2.55 22.95
N VAL A 505 1.79 3.15 22.26
CA VAL A 505 3.22 2.95 22.48
C VAL A 505 3.72 4.14 23.29
N THR A 506 4.05 3.89 24.56
CA THR A 506 4.51 4.89 25.50
C THR A 506 6.04 4.88 25.56
N LEU A 507 6.67 6.00 25.17
CA LEU A 507 8.13 6.15 25.09
C LEU A 507 8.79 6.52 26.43
N GLU A 508 7.99 6.99 27.39
CA GLU A 508 8.42 7.32 28.76
C GLU A 508 7.39 6.81 29.77
N PRO A 509 7.31 5.49 30.00
CA PRO A 509 6.30 4.91 30.87
C PRO A 509 6.48 5.37 32.32
N SER A 510 5.36 5.61 33.00
CA SER A 510 5.38 6.00 34.41
C SER A 510 5.91 4.86 35.29
N THR A 511 6.80 5.19 36.21
CA THR A 511 7.37 4.22 37.18
C THR A 511 6.53 4.05 38.45
N VAL A 512 5.35 4.67 38.52
CA VAL A 512 4.48 4.59 39.71
C VAL A 512 3.78 3.23 39.76
N GLU A 513 4.26 2.35 40.62
CA GLU A 513 3.67 1.03 40.84
C GLU A 513 2.21 1.11 41.37
N GLY A 514 1.33 0.26 40.82
CA GLY A 514 -0.01 0.01 41.37
C GLY A 514 -1.16 0.82 40.77
N THR A 515 -0.90 1.73 39.82
CA THR A 515 -1.94 2.43 39.06
C THR A 515 -1.70 2.26 37.56
N LEU A 516 -2.74 1.87 36.81
CA LEU A 516 -2.69 1.87 35.35
C LEU A 516 -2.30 3.27 34.85
N SER A 517 -1.28 3.34 34.00
CA SER A 517 -0.89 4.60 33.35
C SER A 517 -2.07 5.14 32.52
N LYS A 518 -2.13 6.46 32.29
CA LYS A 518 -3.22 7.00 31.46
C LYS A 518 -3.21 6.42 30.04
N ASN A 519 -2.02 6.17 29.50
CA ASN A 519 -1.85 5.54 28.18
C ASN A 519 -2.36 4.09 28.18
N ALA A 520 -2.09 3.33 29.24
CA ALA A 520 -2.64 1.99 29.40
C ALA A 520 -4.18 2.01 29.49
N ARG A 521 -4.77 2.97 30.21
CA ARG A 521 -6.22 3.15 30.28
C ARG A 521 -6.82 3.41 28.89
N ILE A 522 -6.18 4.25 28.08
CA ILE A 522 -6.61 4.55 26.70
C ILE A 522 -6.57 3.28 25.84
N ALA A 523 -5.44 2.57 25.83
CA ALA A 523 -5.27 1.38 25.02
C ALA A 523 -6.27 0.26 25.38
N LEU A 524 -6.42 -0.03 26.67
CA LEU A 524 -7.30 -1.08 27.17
C LEU A 524 -8.77 -0.74 26.90
N SER A 525 -9.19 0.50 27.14
CA SER A 525 -10.55 0.95 26.77
C SER A 525 -10.79 0.94 25.26
N GLY A 526 -9.75 1.12 24.46
CA GLY A 526 -9.78 1.00 23.01
C GLY A 526 -9.60 -0.42 22.48
N GLY A 527 -9.64 -1.45 23.32
CA GLY A 527 -9.51 -2.85 22.92
C GLY A 527 -8.19 -3.21 22.24
N GLY A 528 -7.16 -2.39 22.44
CA GLY A 528 -5.80 -2.62 21.97
C GLY A 528 -4.84 -2.88 23.12
N LEU A 529 -3.55 -2.63 22.87
CA LEU A 529 -2.47 -2.96 23.79
C LEU A 529 -1.73 -1.70 24.25
N SER A 530 -1.33 -1.70 25.53
CA SER A 530 -0.36 -0.73 26.05
C SER A 530 1.03 -1.32 25.90
N VAL A 531 1.87 -0.65 25.13
CA VAL A 531 3.26 -1.04 24.90
C VAL A 531 4.14 0.00 25.56
N ASP A 532 4.71 -0.35 26.70
CA ASP A 532 5.57 0.52 27.47
C ASP A 532 7.03 0.20 27.15
N VAL A 533 7.72 1.15 26.53
CA VAL A 533 9.09 1.00 26.03
C VAL A 533 9.85 2.27 26.34
N TYR A 534 11.01 2.16 26.98
CA TYR A 534 11.82 3.34 27.27
C TYR A 534 12.50 3.82 25.99
N ALA A 535 12.47 5.13 25.72
CA ALA A 535 13.21 5.72 24.60
C ALA A 535 14.72 5.42 24.63
N SER A 536 15.28 5.10 25.81
CA SER A 536 16.67 4.65 25.97
C SER A 536 16.93 3.21 25.46
N ASP A 537 15.89 2.46 25.06
CA ASP A 537 16.00 1.11 24.51
C ASP A 537 15.35 0.99 23.11
N PRO A 538 16.05 1.46 22.06
CA PRO A 538 15.53 1.43 20.68
C PRO A 538 15.23 0.02 20.15
N LEU A 539 15.95 -1.01 20.65
CA LEU A 539 15.74 -2.38 20.20
C LEU A 539 14.43 -2.95 20.73
N ALA A 540 14.14 -2.74 22.03
CA ALA A 540 12.85 -3.13 22.60
C ALA A 540 11.68 -2.40 21.91
N LEU A 541 11.85 -1.10 21.62
CA LEU A 541 10.87 -0.33 20.84
C LEU A 541 10.67 -0.95 19.44
N LYS A 542 11.75 -1.34 18.76
CA LYS A 542 11.69 -1.96 17.44
C LYS A 542 10.94 -3.30 17.45
N GLU A 543 11.30 -4.18 18.37
CA GLU A 543 10.67 -5.52 18.50
C GLU A 543 9.17 -5.39 18.82
N ALA A 544 8.82 -4.51 19.75
CA ALA A 544 7.44 -4.29 20.12
C ALA A 544 6.62 -3.69 18.97
N LEU A 545 7.19 -2.77 18.21
CA LEU A 545 6.51 -2.16 17.06
C LEU A 545 6.30 -3.13 15.92
N TYR A 546 7.26 -4.00 15.62
CA TYR A 546 7.10 -5.02 14.60
C TYR A 546 5.83 -5.84 14.87
N GLU A 547 5.65 -6.32 16.10
CA GLU A 547 4.49 -7.10 16.51
C GLU A 547 3.16 -6.33 16.36
N GLN A 548 3.14 -5.03 16.71
CA GLN A 548 1.93 -4.20 16.60
C GLN A 548 1.62 -3.77 15.16
N MET A 549 2.63 -3.64 14.31
CA MET A 549 2.50 -3.26 12.90
C MET A 549 2.11 -4.44 12.01
N THR A 550 2.27 -5.68 12.50
CA THR A 550 1.84 -6.92 11.85
C THR A 550 0.67 -7.54 12.62
N PRO A 551 -0.51 -6.89 12.68
CA PRO A 551 -1.65 -7.46 13.39
C PRO A 551 -1.96 -8.85 12.82
N PRO A 552 -2.31 -9.83 13.67
CA PRO A 552 -2.57 -11.19 13.23
C PRO A 552 -3.69 -11.20 12.20
N LEU A 553 -3.53 -12.01 11.15
CA LEU A 553 -4.59 -12.20 10.17
C LEU A 553 -5.81 -12.78 10.87
N LYS A 554 -7.00 -12.18 10.66
CA LYS A 554 -8.24 -12.73 11.25
C LYS A 554 -8.69 -14.00 10.55
N CYS A 555 -8.34 -14.13 9.27
CA CYS A 555 -8.58 -15.31 8.49
C CYS A 555 -7.20 -15.84 8.13
N GLU A 556 -6.82 -16.95 8.76
CA GLU A 556 -5.60 -17.66 8.35
C GLU A 556 -5.75 -18.09 6.88
N PRO A 557 -4.65 -18.15 6.12
CA PRO A 557 -4.67 -18.91 4.87
C PRO A 557 -4.99 -20.36 5.23
N GLU A 558 -5.98 -20.98 4.58
CA GLU A 558 -6.09 -22.43 4.64
C GLU A 558 -4.81 -23.00 4.01
N ASP A 559 -4.07 -23.84 4.75
CA ASP A 559 -3.00 -24.64 4.16
C ASP A 559 -3.65 -25.52 3.07
N PHE A 560 -3.29 -25.26 1.81
CA PHE A 560 -3.78 -26.01 0.65
C PHE A 560 -3.17 -27.41 0.55
#